data_AF-A0A839WF81-F1
#
_entry.id   AF-A0A839WF81-F1
#
_cell.length_a   1.000
_cell.length_b   1.000
_cell.length_c   1.000
_cell.angle_alpha   90.00
_cell.angle_beta   90.00
_cell.angle_gamma   90.00
#
_symmetry.space_group_name_H-M   'P 1'
#
loop_
_entity.id
_entity.type
_entity.pdbx_description
1 polymer ?
#
loop_
_entity_poly.entity_id
_entity_poly.type
_entity_poly.pdbx_seq_one_letter_code
_entity_poly.pdbx_strand_id
1 'polypeptide(L)'
;MKQFTPLQIVNARQRVTRDIINTLIDSNNDLINHPVLIPETGCATWNHYFFCPDHSVRLKWDRHSPHKHVCPVDGAVFSGEPYDGAWWRWLNGLNAKACYELGVLWLLTEDDRYLDKVREILLGYARYYPLYEEHGGIPYNGPGKANAQTLCEANCFVDFARGFDIVQAHLTTEEEHFITSRLLHTGAAFLMDHRCHQIHNHEVKISAAIGIIGAVLENETYLDFAVNSKYGLAYQLEHALMPDGLWFEGSLHYHYYALQGFFAFEKVAGGTKYSLLDKPFYRRMLSAPLNMLMPDMTLPKINDCVNGQERLTHTDLYEFAWWYYQDKSYGQLLNYIYQQHERDSIDALFYAKELPDHPLSPPCQNLHSPQSGLTIIRPKPGRAVCVKHTPYGGEHDHYNYLGLTVFDKNRAIFPDLGTTGYGAPLHYGYYKNSFAHNTLCINGKNQPPACPRVVSYISDNNKT
;
A
#
# COMPACT_ATOMS: atom_id res chain seq x y z
N MET A 1 -15.05 9.44 -17.27
CA MET A 1 -14.45 9.57 -15.93
C MET A 1 -15.29 8.81 -14.90
N LYS A 2 -14.69 7.82 -14.26
CA LYS A 2 -15.29 6.94 -13.25
C LYS A 2 -14.88 7.31 -11.82
N GLN A 3 -13.65 7.82 -11.64
CA GLN A 3 -13.07 8.10 -10.32
C GLN A 3 -13.75 9.25 -9.56
N PHE A 4 -14.08 10.32 -10.28
CA PHE A 4 -14.55 11.56 -9.67
C PHE A 4 -15.81 12.05 -10.36
N THR A 5 -16.78 12.49 -9.55
CA THR A 5 -17.97 13.18 -10.05
C THR A 5 -17.63 14.63 -10.44
N PRO A 6 -18.41 15.27 -11.33
CA PRO A 6 -18.22 16.68 -11.67
C PRO A 6 -18.22 17.59 -10.44
N LEU A 7 -19.06 17.30 -9.44
CA LEU A 7 -19.11 18.08 -8.19
C LEU A 7 -17.82 17.94 -7.37
N GLN A 8 -17.23 16.74 -7.31
CA GLN A 8 -15.96 16.55 -6.61
C GLN A 8 -14.82 17.32 -7.28
N ILE A 9 -14.78 17.36 -8.60
CA ILE A 9 -13.77 18.13 -9.35
C ILE A 9 -13.93 19.64 -9.06
N VAL A 10 -15.15 20.16 -9.11
CA VAL A 10 -15.43 21.57 -8.78
C VAL A 10 -15.00 21.89 -7.35
N ASN A 11 -15.35 21.03 -6.38
CA ASN A 11 -14.96 21.22 -4.98
C ASN A 11 -13.44 21.14 -4.80
N ALA A 12 -12.76 20.22 -5.49
CA ALA A 12 -11.31 20.10 -5.45
C ALA A 12 -10.62 21.36 -5.99
N ARG A 13 -11.11 21.93 -7.11
CA ARG A 13 -10.63 23.20 -7.66
C ARG A 13 -10.85 24.40 -6.73
N GLN A 14 -11.88 24.38 -5.89
CA GLN A 14 -12.10 25.43 -4.90
C GLN A 14 -11.20 25.30 -3.66
N ARG A 15 -10.79 24.07 -3.33
CA ARG A 15 -9.94 23.78 -2.15
C ARG A 15 -8.46 23.83 -2.46
N VAL A 16 -8.07 23.55 -3.71
CA VAL A 16 -6.67 23.48 -4.10
C VAL A 16 -5.99 24.83 -3.88
N THR A 17 -4.84 24.81 -3.22
CA THR A 17 -3.99 25.97 -3.02
C THR A 17 -2.77 25.87 -3.93
N ARG A 18 -2.04 26.98 -4.06
CA ARG A 18 -0.77 26.98 -4.79
C ARG A 18 0.26 26.04 -4.15
N ASP A 19 0.27 25.91 -2.84
CA ASP A 19 1.19 25.04 -2.12
C ASP A 19 0.88 23.56 -2.40
N ILE A 20 -0.40 23.18 -2.43
CA ILE A 20 -0.82 21.82 -2.84
C ILE A 20 -0.38 21.51 -4.29
N ILE A 21 -0.56 22.46 -5.20
CA ILE A 21 -0.09 22.33 -6.59
C ILE A 21 1.43 22.15 -6.63
N ASN A 22 2.18 22.97 -5.88
CA ASN A 22 3.64 22.87 -5.82
C ASN A 22 4.09 21.53 -5.24
N THR A 23 3.47 21.03 -4.17
CA THR A 23 3.76 19.70 -3.59
C THR A 23 3.55 18.59 -4.62
N LEU A 24 2.46 18.65 -5.39
CA LEU A 24 2.21 17.68 -6.46
C LEU A 24 3.25 17.79 -7.58
N ILE A 25 3.64 19.00 -7.98
CA ILE A 25 4.71 19.24 -8.97
C ILE A 25 6.04 18.68 -8.45
N ASP A 26 6.43 19.01 -7.22
CA ASP A 26 7.69 18.60 -6.61
C ASP A 26 7.79 17.07 -6.51
N SER A 27 6.67 16.40 -6.17
CA SER A 27 6.59 14.95 -6.11
C SER A 27 6.69 14.24 -7.47
N ASN A 28 6.61 15.00 -8.56
CA ASN A 28 6.72 14.54 -9.95
C ASN A 28 7.82 15.28 -10.73
N ASN A 29 8.72 15.98 -10.04
CA ASN A 29 9.73 16.85 -10.65
C ASN A 29 10.64 16.10 -11.64
N ASP A 30 11.03 14.87 -11.28
CA ASP A 30 11.84 13.97 -12.12
C ASP A 30 11.17 13.63 -13.47
N LEU A 31 9.86 13.81 -13.59
CA LEU A 31 9.07 13.48 -14.77
C LEU A 31 8.60 14.73 -15.52
N ILE A 32 8.12 15.76 -14.83
CA ILE A 32 7.61 16.98 -15.47
C ILE A 32 8.72 17.67 -16.29
N ASN A 33 9.92 17.78 -15.72
CA ASN A 33 11.00 18.59 -16.29
C ASN A 33 11.96 17.81 -17.20
N HIS A 34 11.66 16.55 -17.50
CA HIS A 34 12.51 15.67 -18.31
C HIS A 34 11.68 14.91 -19.37
N PRO A 35 12.28 14.44 -20.47
CA PRO A 35 11.62 13.52 -21.38
C PRO A 35 11.13 12.27 -20.65
N VAL A 36 9.97 11.73 -21.05
CA VAL A 36 9.49 10.47 -20.48
C VAL A 36 10.44 9.36 -20.92
N LEU A 37 10.95 8.60 -19.97
CA LEU A 37 11.87 7.50 -20.23
C LEU A 37 11.15 6.18 -19.94
N ILE A 38 10.95 5.39 -20.99
CA ILE A 38 10.29 4.08 -20.96
C ILE A 38 11.26 3.09 -21.60
N PRO A 39 11.53 1.94 -20.96
CA PRO A 39 12.48 0.97 -21.50
C PRO A 39 11.90 0.35 -22.79
N GLU A 40 12.73 0.06 -23.79
CA GLU A 40 12.22 -0.58 -25.03
C GLU A 40 12.01 -2.11 -24.86
N THR A 41 12.60 -2.68 -23.80
CA THR A 41 12.54 -4.11 -23.44
C THR A 41 12.19 -4.27 -21.96
N GLY A 42 11.66 -5.43 -21.57
CA GLY A 42 11.43 -5.77 -20.16
C GLY A 42 12.75 -6.02 -19.44
N CYS A 43 13.31 -5.00 -18.77
CA CYS A 43 14.64 -5.06 -18.15
C CYS A 43 14.67 -4.78 -16.65
N ALA A 44 13.51 -4.57 -16.01
CA ALA A 44 13.47 -4.20 -14.61
C ALA A 44 13.58 -5.42 -13.68
N THR A 45 14.47 -5.38 -12.70
CA THR A 45 14.59 -6.45 -11.68
C THR A 45 13.75 -6.13 -10.43
N TRP A 46 13.96 -6.88 -9.35
CA TRP A 46 13.22 -6.70 -8.11
C TRP A 46 13.66 -5.43 -7.37
N ASN A 47 12.69 -4.63 -6.90
CA ASN A 47 12.96 -3.40 -6.14
C ASN A 47 13.80 -3.64 -4.88
N HIS A 48 13.71 -4.84 -4.30
CA HIS A 48 14.47 -5.22 -3.12
C HIS A 48 15.96 -5.50 -3.38
N TYR A 49 16.39 -5.61 -4.65
CA TYR A 49 17.82 -5.64 -4.97
C TYR A 49 18.49 -4.26 -4.85
N PHE A 50 17.73 -3.18 -4.67
CA PHE A 50 18.27 -1.81 -4.55
C PHE A 50 18.75 -1.45 -3.13
N PHE A 51 19.50 -2.36 -2.51
CA PHE A 51 20.04 -2.21 -1.15
C PHE A 51 21.53 -2.50 -1.13
N CYS A 52 22.27 -1.76 -0.30
CA CYS A 52 23.68 -2.02 -0.03
C CYS A 52 23.81 -3.36 0.71
N PRO A 53 24.60 -4.33 0.20
CA PRO A 53 24.76 -5.63 0.83
C PRO A 53 25.46 -5.54 2.20
N ASP A 54 26.38 -4.57 2.36
CA ASP A 54 27.17 -4.44 3.58
C ASP A 54 26.38 -3.72 4.69
N HIS A 55 25.67 -2.65 4.33
CA HIS A 55 25.00 -1.77 5.28
C HIS A 55 23.49 -2.03 5.41
N SER A 56 22.90 -2.86 4.54
CA SER A 56 21.46 -3.18 4.56
C SER A 56 20.54 -1.94 4.45
N VAL A 57 21.05 -0.85 3.87
CA VAL A 57 20.33 0.40 3.61
C VAL A 57 20.00 0.52 2.12
N ARG A 58 18.93 1.24 1.80
CA ARG A 58 18.56 1.51 0.42
C ARG A 58 19.65 2.33 -0.28
N LEU A 59 20.00 1.94 -1.51
CA LEU A 59 20.89 2.74 -2.36
C LEU A 59 20.20 4.04 -2.79
N LYS A 60 20.98 5.09 -3.04
CA LYS A 60 20.46 6.36 -3.58
C LYS A 60 20.02 6.15 -5.02
N TRP A 61 18.74 6.40 -5.30
CA TRP A 61 18.24 6.44 -6.67
C TRP A 61 18.48 7.83 -7.25
N ASP A 62 19.07 7.89 -8.44
CA ASP A 62 19.34 9.12 -9.18
C ASP A 62 18.93 8.92 -10.64
N ARG A 63 18.01 9.75 -11.12
CA ARG A 63 17.50 9.71 -12.49
C ARG A 63 18.61 9.82 -13.55
N HIS A 64 19.67 10.56 -13.26
CA HIS A 64 20.74 10.86 -14.21
C HIS A 64 21.90 9.86 -14.15
N SER A 65 21.84 8.89 -13.23
CA SER A 65 22.90 7.92 -13.00
C SER A 65 22.35 6.48 -12.95
N PRO A 66 21.78 5.96 -14.05
CA PRO A 66 21.15 4.63 -14.09
C PRO A 66 22.11 3.46 -13.87
N HIS A 67 23.42 3.70 -13.90
CA HIS A 67 24.48 2.67 -13.77
C HIS A 67 25.42 2.89 -12.58
N LYS A 68 25.10 3.82 -11.67
CA LYS A 68 25.89 4.04 -10.44
C LYS A 68 24.97 4.30 -9.27
N HIS A 69 24.90 3.31 -8.38
CA HIS A 69 23.98 3.29 -7.25
C HIS A 69 24.79 3.40 -5.96
N VAL A 70 24.66 4.53 -5.28
CA VAL A 70 25.56 4.90 -4.19
C VAL A 70 24.97 4.51 -2.84
N CYS A 71 25.74 3.82 -2.01
CA CYS A 71 25.40 3.59 -0.61
C CYS A 71 25.45 4.91 0.18
N PRO A 72 24.39 5.27 0.91
CA PRO A 72 24.36 6.52 1.66
C PRO A 72 25.26 6.54 2.90
N VAL A 73 25.79 5.41 3.34
CA VAL A 73 26.59 5.30 4.57
C VAL A 73 28.08 5.53 4.32
N ASP A 74 28.65 4.83 3.34
CA ASP A 74 30.09 4.79 3.07
C ASP A 74 30.47 5.33 1.67
N GLY A 75 29.47 5.62 0.82
CA GLY A 75 29.70 6.08 -0.55
C GLY A 75 30.10 4.98 -1.53
N ALA A 76 30.04 3.69 -1.15
CA ALA A 76 30.30 2.59 -2.06
C ALA A 76 29.36 2.62 -3.28
N VAL A 77 29.89 2.29 -4.46
CA VAL A 77 29.15 2.35 -5.73
C VAL A 77 28.88 0.94 -6.24
N PHE A 78 27.61 0.67 -6.52
CA PHE A 78 27.14 -0.57 -7.12
C PHE A 78 26.65 -0.30 -8.55
N SER A 79 26.87 -1.23 -9.47
CA SER A 79 26.56 -1.09 -10.90
C SER A 79 26.29 -2.44 -11.55
N GLY A 80 25.56 -2.45 -12.67
CA GLY A 80 25.20 -3.68 -13.38
C GLY A 80 24.03 -4.40 -12.71
N GLU A 81 23.68 -5.57 -13.24
CA GLU A 81 22.60 -6.37 -12.65
C GLU A 81 23.00 -6.96 -11.30
N PRO A 82 22.07 -7.02 -10.32
CA PRO A 82 20.64 -6.69 -10.44
C PRO A 82 20.30 -5.20 -10.20
N TYR A 83 21.27 -4.32 -9.94
CA TYR A 83 21.01 -2.95 -9.49
C TYR A 83 20.45 -2.05 -10.58
N ASP A 84 20.96 -2.17 -11.82
CA ASP A 84 20.51 -1.38 -12.97
C ASP A 84 19.04 -1.70 -13.31
N GLY A 85 18.64 -2.96 -13.30
CA GLY A 85 17.23 -3.32 -13.43
C GLY A 85 16.37 -2.84 -12.27
N ALA A 86 16.90 -2.77 -11.04
CA ALA A 86 16.14 -2.29 -9.89
C ALA A 86 15.94 -0.76 -9.93
N TRP A 87 16.87 -0.04 -10.58
CA TRP A 87 16.69 1.36 -10.95
C TRP A 87 15.54 1.54 -11.95
N TRP A 88 15.45 0.68 -12.98
CA TRP A 88 14.33 0.68 -13.93
C TRP A 88 13.00 0.38 -13.26
N ARG A 89 12.98 -0.58 -12.32
CA ARG A 89 11.79 -0.86 -11.51
C ARG A 89 11.30 0.38 -10.77
N TRP A 90 12.20 1.19 -10.23
CA TRP A 90 11.82 2.44 -9.56
C TRP A 90 11.23 3.44 -10.55
N LEU A 91 11.91 3.66 -11.69
CA LEU A 91 11.43 4.58 -12.72
C LEU A 91 10.06 4.19 -13.29
N ASN A 92 9.81 2.90 -13.52
CA ASN A 92 8.49 2.41 -13.96
C ASN A 92 7.39 2.76 -12.94
N GLY A 93 7.69 2.65 -11.65
CA GLY A 93 6.79 3.11 -10.59
C GLY A 93 6.56 4.62 -10.59
N LEU A 94 7.62 5.41 -10.84
CA LEU A 94 7.49 6.87 -10.95
C LEU A 94 6.68 7.28 -12.18
N ASN A 95 6.89 6.64 -13.34
CA ASN A 95 6.08 6.87 -14.54
C ASN A 95 4.59 6.57 -14.30
N ALA A 96 4.29 5.43 -13.64
CA ALA A 96 2.92 5.06 -13.32
C ALA A 96 2.28 6.06 -12.35
N LYS A 97 2.94 6.39 -11.24
CA LYS A 97 2.48 7.42 -10.28
C LYS A 97 2.22 8.75 -10.99
N ALA A 98 3.17 9.22 -11.80
CA ALA A 98 3.04 10.46 -12.54
C ALA A 98 1.87 10.41 -13.54
N CYS A 99 1.61 9.26 -14.18
CA CYS A 99 0.46 9.10 -15.06
C CYS A 99 -0.87 9.46 -14.36
N TYR A 100 -1.03 9.07 -13.09
CA TYR A 100 -2.22 9.43 -12.31
C TYR A 100 -2.15 10.87 -11.78
N GLU A 101 -1.05 11.24 -11.11
CA GLU A 101 -0.96 12.52 -10.41
C GLU A 101 -0.87 13.73 -11.35
N LEU A 102 -0.22 13.58 -12.52
CA LEU A 102 -0.24 14.63 -13.54
C LEU A 102 -1.63 14.76 -14.17
N GLY A 103 -2.39 13.66 -14.28
CA GLY A 103 -3.80 13.71 -14.65
C GLY A 103 -4.61 14.53 -13.63
N VAL A 104 -4.36 14.33 -12.34
CA VAL A 104 -4.97 15.13 -11.27
C VAL A 104 -4.54 16.59 -11.35
N LEU A 105 -3.24 16.89 -11.56
CA LEU A 105 -2.77 18.27 -11.74
C LEU A 105 -3.45 18.96 -12.92
N TRP A 106 -3.60 18.28 -14.05
CA TRP A 106 -4.36 18.79 -15.19
C TRP A 106 -5.82 19.06 -14.82
N LEU A 107 -6.49 18.16 -14.09
CA LEU A 107 -7.85 18.40 -13.62
C LEU A 107 -7.97 19.64 -12.73
N LEU A 108 -6.96 19.91 -11.90
CA LEU A 108 -6.97 21.04 -10.97
C LEU A 108 -6.59 22.37 -11.63
N THR A 109 -5.71 22.34 -12.63
CA THR A 109 -5.08 23.55 -13.20
C THR A 109 -5.47 23.87 -14.63
N GLU A 110 -5.97 22.88 -15.38
CA GLU A 110 -6.24 22.96 -16.82
C GLU A 110 -5.00 23.31 -17.66
N ASP A 111 -3.81 23.01 -17.14
CA ASP A 111 -2.54 23.21 -17.86
C ASP A 111 -2.22 21.98 -18.73
N ASP A 112 -2.32 22.17 -20.05
CA ASP A 112 -2.15 21.10 -21.05
C ASP A 112 -0.79 20.41 -20.99
N ARG A 113 0.24 21.02 -20.40
CA ARG A 113 1.55 20.37 -20.22
C ARG A 113 1.44 19.07 -19.43
N TYR A 114 0.55 19.02 -18.45
CA TYR A 114 0.34 17.80 -17.65
C TYR A 114 -0.46 16.76 -18.42
N LEU A 115 -1.49 17.17 -19.17
CA LEU A 115 -2.25 16.29 -20.07
C LEU A 115 -1.33 15.64 -21.10
N ASP A 116 -0.48 16.43 -21.77
CA ASP A 116 0.47 15.94 -22.77
C ASP A 116 1.46 14.94 -22.16
N LYS A 117 1.86 15.14 -20.89
CA LYS A 117 2.75 14.20 -20.19
C LYS A 117 2.08 12.86 -19.92
N VAL A 118 0.82 12.88 -19.48
CA VAL A 118 0.02 11.66 -19.29
C VAL A 118 -0.14 10.93 -20.62
N ARG A 119 -0.43 11.66 -21.70
CA ARG A 119 -0.51 11.11 -23.07
C ARG A 119 0.81 10.47 -23.51
N GLU A 120 1.93 11.15 -23.31
CA GLU A 120 3.29 10.65 -23.63
C GLU A 120 3.58 9.33 -22.90
N ILE A 121 3.27 9.26 -21.59
CA ILE A 121 3.47 8.05 -20.78
C ILE A 121 2.61 6.89 -21.30
N LEU A 122 1.30 7.08 -21.46
CA LEU A 122 0.38 6.03 -21.87
C LEU A 122 0.70 5.50 -23.28
N LEU A 123 0.97 6.39 -24.24
CA LEU A 123 1.33 6.00 -25.60
C LEU A 123 2.70 5.30 -25.65
N GLY A 124 3.65 5.73 -24.83
CA GLY A 124 4.96 5.10 -24.73
C GLY A 124 4.87 3.68 -24.19
N TYR A 125 4.14 3.44 -23.10
CA TYR A 125 3.94 2.08 -22.60
C TYR A 125 3.10 1.22 -23.55
N ALA A 126 2.07 1.78 -24.21
CA ALA A 126 1.30 1.07 -25.23
C ALA A 126 2.14 0.62 -26.43
N ARG A 127 3.19 1.38 -26.78
CA ARG A 127 4.14 1.01 -27.83
C ARG A 127 4.94 -0.24 -27.46
N TYR A 128 5.53 -0.25 -26.27
CA TYR A 128 6.55 -1.25 -25.90
C TYR A 128 6.02 -2.41 -25.05
N TYR A 129 5.02 -2.21 -24.18
CA TYR A 129 4.57 -3.21 -23.21
C TYR A 129 4.16 -4.57 -23.81
N PRO A 130 3.44 -4.64 -24.96
CA PRO A 130 3.17 -5.93 -25.59
C PRO A 130 4.42 -6.70 -26.00
N LEU A 131 5.50 -6.00 -26.32
CA LEU A 131 6.75 -6.55 -26.84
C LEU A 131 7.71 -7.02 -25.73
N TYR A 132 7.49 -6.61 -24.48
CA TYR A 132 8.31 -7.07 -23.37
C TYR A 132 8.16 -8.58 -23.19
N GLU A 133 9.27 -9.25 -22.94
CA GLU A 133 9.27 -10.65 -22.53
C GLU A 133 8.88 -10.78 -21.06
N GLU A 134 8.22 -11.89 -20.73
CA GLU A 134 7.99 -12.25 -19.34
C GLU A 134 9.32 -12.58 -18.68
N HIS A 135 9.58 -11.97 -17.52
CA HIS A 135 10.79 -12.18 -16.75
C HIS A 135 10.51 -12.07 -15.25
N GLY A 136 11.55 -12.28 -14.45
CA GLY A 136 11.45 -12.33 -13.00
C GLY A 136 12.22 -13.52 -12.44
N GLY A 137 11.54 -14.42 -11.74
CA GLY A 137 12.17 -15.53 -11.02
C GLY A 137 12.35 -15.27 -9.53
N ILE A 138 11.59 -14.33 -8.97
CA ILE A 138 11.49 -14.14 -7.53
C ILE A 138 10.73 -15.36 -6.96
N PRO A 139 11.32 -16.13 -6.02
CA PRO A 139 10.67 -17.30 -5.46
C PRO A 139 9.27 -16.98 -4.92
N TYR A 140 8.30 -17.84 -5.24
CA TYR A 140 6.90 -17.75 -4.81
C TYR A 140 6.09 -16.57 -5.37
N ASN A 141 6.67 -15.75 -6.26
CA ASN A 141 5.97 -14.64 -6.90
C ASN A 141 5.73 -14.95 -8.39
N GLY A 142 4.61 -14.46 -8.93
CA GLY A 142 4.36 -14.51 -10.37
C GLY A 142 5.33 -13.60 -11.15
N PRO A 143 5.59 -13.88 -12.44
CA PRO A 143 6.50 -13.10 -13.27
C PRO A 143 5.95 -11.71 -13.57
N GLY A 144 6.74 -10.85 -14.21
CA GLY A 144 6.27 -9.58 -14.77
C GLY A 144 6.82 -9.35 -16.18
N LYS A 145 6.55 -8.16 -16.74
CA LYS A 145 6.92 -7.73 -18.09
C LYS A 145 7.62 -6.38 -18.11
N ALA A 146 7.01 -5.33 -17.56
CA ALA A 146 7.67 -4.06 -17.31
C ALA A 146 8.48 -4.12 -16.00
N ASN A 147 8.09 -4.98 -15.08
CA ASN A 147 8.66 -5.21 -13.75
C ASN A 147 8.97 -6.70 -13.57
N ALA A 148 9.71 -7.05 -12.51
CA ALA A 148 10.08 -8.44 -12.24
C ALA A 148 9.00 -9.33 -11.58
N GLN A 149 7.81 -8.79 -11.28
CA GLN A 149 6.73 -9.56 -10.64
C GLN A 149 5.33 -9.00 -10.91
N THR A 150 4.31 -9.87 -10.88
CA THR A 150 2.92 -9.55 -11.20
C THR A 150 2.32 -8.50 -10.27
N LEU A 151 2.70 -8.51 -8.98
CA LEU A 151 2.33 -7.47 -8.02
C LEU A 151 2.74 -6.07 -8.49
N CYS A 152 3.96 -5.95 -9.02
CA CYS A 152 4.51 -4.67 -9.45
C CYS A 152 3.87 -4.21 -10.76
N GLU A 153 3.52 -5.14 -11.65
CA GLU A 153 2.66 -4.83 -12.80
C GLU A 153 1.34 -4.25 -12.33
N ALA A 154 0.64 -4.96 -11.44
CA ALA A 154 -0.66 -4.53 -10.94
C ALA A 154 -0.61 -3.11 -10.37
N ASN A 155 0.39 -2.80 -9.54
CA ASN A 155 0.56 -1.44 -9.00
C ASN A 155 0.74 -0.38 -10.09
N CYS A 156 1.49 -0.67 -11.16
CA CYS A 156 1.63 0.29 -12.27
C CYS A 156 0.32 0.44 -13.06
N PHE A 157 -0.37 -0.68 -13.32
CA PHE A 157 -1.63 -0.69 -14.07
C PHE A 157 -2.78 0.02 -13.36
N VAL A 158 -2.80 0.02 -12.02
CA VAL A 158 -3.73 0.86 -11.24
C VAL A 158 -3.59 2.32 -11.68
N ASP A 159 -2.38 2.87 -11.65
CA ASP A 159 -2.19 4.30 -11.93
C ASP A 159 -2.26 4.63 -13.42
N PHE A 160 -1.85 3.72 -14.32
CA PHE A 160 -2.08 3.88 -15.77
C PHE A 160 -3.57 3.95 -16.09
N ALA A 161 -4.39 3.04 -15.56
CA ALA A 161 -5.82 3.04 -15.82
C ALA A 161 -6.51 4.28 -15.23
N ARG A 162 -6.08 4.73 -14.04
CA ARG A 162 -6.58 5.95 -13.41
C ARG A 162 -6.18 7.21 -14.15
N GLY A 163 -4.95 7.31 -14.64
CA GLY A 163 -4.51 8.40 -15.50
C GLY A 163 -5.30 8.43 -16.81
N PHE A 164 -5.47 7.28 -17.45
CA PHE A 164 -6.28 7.14 -18.67
C PHE A 164 -7.74 7.60 -18.45
N ASP A 165 -8.41 7.16 -17.38
CA ASP A 165 -9.80 7.58 -17.07
C ASP A 165 -9.98 9.10 -16.93
N ILE A 166 -8.94 9.79 -16.45
CA ILE A 166 -8.93 11.24 -16.33
C ILE A 166 -8.86 11.90 -17.71
N VAL A 167 -7.93 11.46 -18.57
CA VAL A 167 -7.61 12.14 -19.83
C VAL A 167 -8.37 11.60 -21.04
N GLN A 168 -9.08 10.47 -20.91
CA GLN A 168 -9.71 9.73 -22.02
C GLN A 168 -10.48 10.63 -22.99
N ALA A 169 -11.30 11.55 -22.47
CA ALA A 169 -12.14 12.44 -23.30
C ALA A 169 -11.35 13.43 -24.18
N HIS A 170 -10.04 13.55 -23.98
CA HIS A 170 -9.12 14.43 -24.71
C HIS A 170 -8.16 13.66 -25.62
N LEU A 171 -8.29 12.33 -25.70
CA LEU A 171 -7.55 11.51 -26.65
C LEU A 171 -8.26 11.49 -27.99
N THR A 172 -7.49 11.36 -29.07
CA THR A 172 -8.07 10.96 -30.36
C THR A 172 -8.55 9.52 -30.31
N THR A 173 -9.50 9.15 -31.17
CA THR A 173 -9.98 7.76 -31.27
C THR A 173 -8.85 6.77 -31.56
N GLU A 174 -7.84 7.16 -32.33
CA GLU A 174 -6.68 6.32 -32.63
C GLU A 174 -5.78 6.13 -31.40
N GLU A 175 -5.49 7.20 -30.65
CA GLU A 175 -4.73 7.12 -29.40
C GLU A 175 -5.45 6.30 -28.33
N GLU A 176 -6.76 6.54 -28.16
CA GLU A 176 -7.60 5.78 -27.24
C GLU A 176 -7.58 4.28 -27.60
N HIS A 177 -7.78 3.95 -28.87
CA HIS A 177 -7.73 2.57 -29.34
C HIS A 177 -6.33 1.95 -29.13
N PHE A 178 -5.27 2.70 -29.40
CA PHE A 178 -3.90 2.24 -29.22
C PHE A 178 -3.58 1.94 -27.76
N ILE A 179 -3.95 2.83 -26.83
CA ILE A 179 -3.74 2.66 -25.39
C ILE A 179 -4.59 1.51 -24.84
N THR A 180 -5.88 1.49 -25.16
CA THR A 180 -6.79 0.46 -24.64
C THR A 180 -6.39 -0.94 -25.11
N SER A 181 -6.12 -1.13 -26.41
CA SER A 181 -5.76 -2.44 -26.96
C SER A 181 -4.36 -2.90 -26.51
N ARG A 182 -3.35 -2.04 -26.61
CA ARG A 182 -1.95 -2.44 -26.42
C ARG A 182 -1.43 -2.28 -25.00
N LEU A 183 -2.05 -1.44 -24.17
CA LEU A 183 -1.67 -1.31 -22.78
C LEU A 183 -2.70 -1.97 -21.86
N LEU A 184 -3.93 -1.45 -21.81
CA LEU A 184 -4.87 -1.82 -20.76
C LEU A 184 -5.42 -3.25 -20.92
N HIS A 185 -5.86 -3.65 -22.12
CA HIS A 185 -6.29 -5.03 -22.38
C HIS A 185 -5.14 -6.03 -22.28
N THR A 186 -3.97 -5.68 -22.82
CA THR A 186 -2.77 -6.54 -22.75
C THR A 186 -2.32 -6.73 -21.30
N GLY A 187 -2.33 -5.67 -20.49
CA GLY A 187 -2.04 -5.71 -19.07
C GLY A 187 -3.06 -6.52 -18.28
N ALA A 188 -4.37 -6.28 -18.50
CA ALA A 188 -5.43 -7.05 -17.85
C ALA A 188 -5.33 -8.55 -18.15
N ALA A 189 -5.09 -8.92 -19.42
CA ALA A 189 -4.89 -10.33 -19.80
C ALA A 189 -3.69 -10.95 -19.06
N PHE A 190 -2.53 -10.28 -19.08
CA PHE A 190 -1.35 -10.73 -18.34
C PHE A 190 -1.62 -10.91 -16.83
N LEU A 191 -2.27 -9.92 -16.22
CA LEU A 191 -2.62 -9.98 -14.80
C LEU A 191 -3.59 -11.13 -14.50
N MET A 192 -4.58 -11.36 -15.36
CA MET A 192 -5.52 -12.48 -15.21
C MET A 192 -4.84 -13.84 -15.33
N ASP A 193 -3.91 -13.99 -16.27
CA ASP A 193 -3.17 -15.24 -16.51
C ASP A 193 -2.27 -15.63 -15.33
N HIS A 194 -1.74 -14.64 -14.61
CA HIS A 194 -0.82 -14.84 -13.48
C HIS A 194 -1.45 -14.66 -12.09
N ARG A 195 -2.76 -14.36 -12.02
CA ARG A 195 -3.51 -14.25 -10.75
C ARG A 195 -3.72 -15.64 -10.15
N CYS A 196 -3.18 -15.88 -8.96
CA CYS A 196 -3.17 -17.19 -8.34
C CYS A 196 -4.42 -17.45 -7.46
N HIS A 197 -4.69 -18.73 -7.23
CA HIS A 197 -5.79 -19.19 -6.36
C HIS A 197 -5.38 -19.21 -4.87
N GLN A 198 -5.04 -18.04 -4.33
CA GLN A 198 -4.57 -17.91 -2.94
C GLN A 198 -5.16 -16.69 -2.22
N ILE A 199 -5.25 -16.81 -0.89
CA ILE A 199 -5.46 -15.65 -0.01
C ILE A 199 -4.10 -14.97 0.18
N HIS A 200 -3.95 -13.76 -0.35
CA HIS A 200 -2.68 -13.03 -0.29
C HIS A 200 -2.86 -11.56 -0.67
N ASN A 201 -2.08 -10.65 -0.09
CA ASN A 201 -2.12 -9.24 -0.46
C ASN A 201 -1.80 -8.99 -1.95
N HIS A 202 -0.98 -9.86 -2.57
CA HIS A 202 -0.69 -9.79 -4.01
C HIS A 202 -1.95 -9.95 -4.86
N GLU A 203 -2.78 -10.95 -4.55
CA GLU A 203 -4.00 -11.21 -5.33
C GLU A 203 -5.03 -10.10 -5.17
N VAL A 204 -5.04 -9.41 -4.02
CA VAL A 204 -5.84 -8.19 -3.82
C VAL A 204 -5.38 -7.08 -4.76
N LYS A 205 -4.07 -6.82 -4.86
CA LYS A 205 -3.53 -5.79 -5.76
C LYS A 205 -3.77 -6.13 -7.22
N ILE A 206 -3.55 -7.37 -7.62
CA ILE A 206 -3.79 -7.87 -8.99
C ILE A 206 -5.27 -7.74 -9.34
N SER A 207 -6.16 -8.23 -8.49
CA SER A 207 -7.61 -8.15 -8.71
C SER A 207 -8.11 -6.69 -8.73
N ALA A 208 -7.57 -5.83 -7.87
CA ALA A 208 -7.90 -4.40 -7.89
C ALA A 208 -7.49 -3.73 -9.22
N ALA A 209 -6.29 -4.01 -9.73
CA ALA A 209 -5.84 -3.50 -11.02
C ALA A 209 -6.74 -3.95 -12.18
N ILE A 210 -7.06 -5.26 -12.24
CA ILE A 210 -7.97 -5.82 -13.24
C ILE A 210 -9.37 -5.19 -13.12
N GLY A 211 -9.88 -5.03 -11.90
CA GLY A 211 -11.18 -4.41 -11.63
C GLY A 211 -11.24 -2.95 -12.01
N ILE A 212 -10.19 -2.17 -11.77
CA ILE A 212 -10.09 -0.77 -12.18
C ILE A 212 -10.04 -0.67 -13.70
N ILE A 213 -9.23 -1.49 -14.38
CA ILE A 213 -9.23 -1.56 -15.85
C ILE A 213 -10.64 -1.93 -16.37
N GLY A 214 -11.28 -2.92 -15.76
CA GLY A 214 -12.65 -3.32 -16.09
C GLY A 214 -13.67 -2.18 -15.92
N ALA A 215 -13.60 -1.42 -14.84
CA ALA A 215 -14.49 -0.29 -14.59
C ALA A 215 -14.29 0.85 -15.61
N VAL A 216 -13.03 1.17 -15.91
CA VAL A 216 -12.65 2.25 -16.84
C VAL A 216 -13.00 1.90 -18.29
N LEU A 217 -12.81 0.63 -18.69
CA LEU A 217 -13.15 0.12 -20.02
C LEU A 217 -14.59 -0.38 -20.15
N GLU A 218 -15.39 -0.29 -19.08
CA GLU A 218 -16.75 -0.84 -19.00
C GLU A 218 -16.82 -2.34 -19.39
N ASN A 219 -15.77 -3.10 -19.04
CA ASN A 219 -15.63 -4.51 -19.35
C ASN A 219 -16.12 -5.38 -18.17
N GLU A 220 -17.33 -5.93 -18.30
CA GLU A 220 -17.92 -6.78 -17.26
C GLU A 220 -17.14 -8.06 -17.00
N THR A 221 -16.48 -8.65 -18.01
CA THR A 221 -15.67 -9.86 -17.82
C THR A 221 -14.51 -9.62 -16.86
N TYR A 222 -13.83 -8.48 -16.97
CA TYR A 222 -12.77 -8.10 -16.04
C TYR A 222 -13.30 -7.81 -14.64
N LEU A 223 -14.44 -7.12 -14.54
CA LEU A 223 -15.09 -6.84 -13.25
C LEU A 223 -15.53 -8.12 -12.53
N ASP A 224 -16.16 -9.06 -13.25
CA ASP A 224 -16.57 -10.35 -12.71
C ASP A 224 -15.36 -11.19 -12.29
N PHE A 225 -14.29 -11.22 -13.08
CA PHE A 225 -13.06 -11.91 -12.69
C PHE A 225 -12.45 -11.31 -11.42
N ALA A 226 -12.30 -9.99 -11.38
CA ALA A 226 -11.68 -9.27 -10.27
C ALA A 226 -12.46 -9.43 -8.97
N VAL A 227 -13.80 -9.34 -9.02
CA VAL A 227 -14.62 -9.26 -7.81
C VAL A 227 -15.19 -10.61 -7.42
N ASN A 228 -15.81 -11.32 -8.36
CA ASN A 228 -16.70 -12.44 -8.10
C ASN A 228 -16.05 -13.81 -8.28
N SER A 229 -14.89 -13.90 -8.95
CA SER A 229 -14.19 -15.17 -9.07
C SER A 229 -13.67 -15.67 -7.73
N LYS A 230 -13.38 -16.97 -7.62
CA LYS A 230 -12.73 -17.54 -6.43
C LYS A 230 -11.40 -16.83 -6.19
N TYR A 231 -11.15 -16.36 -4.96
CA TYR A 231 -10.01 -15.50 -4.59
C TYR A 231 -10.00 -14.07 -5.19
N GLY A 232 -11.08 -13.65 -5.85
CA GLY A 232 -11.34 -12.25 -6.18
C GLY A 232 -11.61 -11.40 -4.93
N LEU A 233 -11.84 -10.11 -5.11
CA LEU A 233 -11.93 -9.13 -4.02
C LEU A 233 -12.99 -9.50 -2.97
N ALA A 234 -14.18 -9.98 -3.39
CA ALA A 234 -15.22 -10.39 -2.45
C ALA A 234 -14.77 -11.61 -1.62
N TYR A 235 -14.17 -12.61 -2.27
CA TYR A 235 -13.67 -13.81 -1.60
C TYR A 235 -12.57 -13.47 -0.57
N GLN A 236 -11.64 -12.59 -0.93
CA GLN A 236 -10.57 -12.14 -0.03
C GLN A 236 -11.17 -11.49 1.23
N LEU A 237 -12.12 -10.55 1.08
CA LEU A 237 -12.76 -9.91 2.25
C LEU A 237 -13.52 -10.90 3.14
N GLU A 238 -14.16 -11.89 2.53
CA GLU A 238 -14.94 -12.91 3.24
C GLU A 238 -14.07 -13.92 4.00
N HIS A 239 -12.89 -14.26 3.48
CA HIS A 239 -12.11 -15.41 3.96
C HIS A 239 -10.72 -15.06 4.52
N ALA A 240 -10.16 -13.89 4.19
CA ALA A 240 -8.82 -13.48 4.60
C ALA A 240 -8.79 -12.58 5.84
N LEU A 241 -9.95 -12.19 6.37
CA LEU A 241 -10.05 -11.36 7.56
C LEU A 241 -10.21 -12.23 8.81
N MET A 242 -9.39 -11.93 9.82
CA MET A 242 -9.59 -12.43 11.17
C MET A 242 -10.89 -11.84 11.76
N PRO A 243 -11.47 -12.44 12.82
CA PRO A 243 -12.80 -12.03 13.31
C PRO A 243 -12.94 -10.54 13.69
N ASP A 244 -11.87 -9.90 14.14
CA ASP A 244 -11.86 -8.46 14.47
C ASP A 244 -11.59 -7.54 13.27
N GLY A 245 -11.34 -8.10 12.08
CA GLY A 245 -11.07 -7.37 10.85
C GLY A 245 -9.59 -7.25 10.50
N LEU A 246 -8.67 -7.78 11.31
CA LEU A 246 -7.24 -7.81 10.96
C LEU A 246 -7.00 -8.69 9.72
N TRP A 247 -6.05 -8.30 8.88
CA TRP A 247 -5.65 -9.08 7.71
C TRP A 247 -4.85 -10.32 8.16
N PHE A 248 -5.07 -11.48 7.53
CA PHE A 248 -4.53 -12.76 8.00
C PHE A 248 -2.99 -12.80 8.11
N GLU A 249 -2.25 -12.00 7.33
CA GLU A 249 -0.78 -11.97 7.36
C GLU A 249 -0.23 -11.43 8.69
N GLY A 250 -1.09 -10.90 9.56
CA GLY A 250 -0.73 -10.55 10.94
C GLY A 250 0.23 -9.36 11.06
N SER A 251 0.52 -8.66 9.96
CA SER A 251 1.25 -7.39 9.92
C SER A 251 0.28 -6.24 9.65
N LEU A 252 0.41 -5.16 10.43
CA LEU A 252 -0.37 -3.94 10.22
C LEU A 252 0.07 -3.18 8.95
N HIS A 253 1.33 -3.31 8.53
CA HIS A 253 1.75 -2.77 7.24
C HIS A 253 0.99 -3.44 6.10
N TYR A 254 0.97 -4.78 6.09
CA TYR A 254 0.29 -5.53 5.04
C TYR A 254 -1.24 -5.48 5.13
N HIS A 255 -1.78 -5.27 6.32
CA HIS A 255 -3.19 -4.92 6.49
C HIS A 255 -3.56 -3.65 5.70
N TYR A 256 -2.81 -2.57 5.89
CA TYR A 256 -3.04 -1.34 5.13
C TYR A 256 -2.69 -1.50 3.65
N TYR A 257 -1.66 -2.28 3.32
CA TYR A 257 -1.31 -2.55 1.93
C TYR A 257 -2.44 -3.26 1.17
N ALA A 258 -3.07 -4.27 1.77
CA ALA A 258 -4.26 -4.91 1.22
C ALA A 258 -5.44 -3.92 1.12
N LEU A 259 -5.71 -3.16 2.19
CA LEU A 259 -6.80 -2.16 2.22
C LEU A 259 -6.65 -1.09 1.13
N GLN A 260 -5.43 -0.66 0.82
CA GLN A 260 -5.13 0.23 -0.31
C GLN A 260 -5.54 -0.37 -1.65
N GLY A 261 -5.32 -1.68 -1.87
CA GLY A 261 -5.77 -2.35 -3.09
C GLY A 261 -7.29 -2.33 -3.22
N PHE A 262 -7.98 -2.72 -2.15
CA PHE A 262 -9.44 -2.67 -2.12
C PHE A 262 -9.99 -1.27 -2.35
N PHE A 263 -9.50 -0.25 -1.63
CA PHE A 263 -10.01 1.11 -1.75
C PHE A 263 -9.64 1.78 -3.07
N ALA A 264 -8.51 1.44 -3.69
CA ALA A 264 -8.23 1.88 -5.05
C ALA A 264 -9.32 1.43 -6.03
N PHE A 265 -9.80 0.18 -5.90
CA PHE A 265 -10.94 -0.31 -6.68
C PHE A 265 -12.25 0.39 -6.33
N GLU A 266 -12.58 0.50 -5.04
CA GLU A 266 -13.84 1.11 -4.59
C GLU A 266 -13.99 2.59 -4.99
N LYS A 267 -12.88 3.35 -5.07
CA LYS A 267 -12.87 4.73 -5.56
C LYS A 267 -13.32 4.85 -7.03
N VAL A 268 -13.22 3.77 -7.81
CA VAL A 268 -13.65 3.73 -9.23
C VAL A 268 -14.99 3.03 -9.40
N ALA A 269 -15.21 1.95 -8.64
CA ALA A 269 -16.40 1.11 -8.76
C ALA A 269 -17.57 1.54 -7.85
N GLY A 270 -17.37 2.53 -6.99
CA GLY A 270 -18.39 3.02 -6.05
C GLY A 270 -19.72 3.34 -6.73
N GLY A 271 -20.82 2.82 -6.16
CA GLY A 271 -22.17 2.98 -6.72
C GLY A 271 -22.52 2.01 -7.85
N THR A 272 -21.62 1.12 -8.26
CA THR A 272 -21.92 0.02 -9.19
C THR A 272 -22.31 -1.26 -8.45
N LYS A 273 -22.86 -2.25 -9.19
CA LYS A 273 -23.17 -3.60 -8.64
C LYS A 273 -21.94 -4.36 -8.13
N TYR A 274 -20.74 -3.92 -8.48
CA TYR A 274 -19.47 -4.57 -8.11
C TYR A 274 -18.83 -3.98 -6.86
N SER A 275 -19.29 -2.81 -6.39
CA SER A 275 -18.76 -2.20 -5.16
C SER A 275 -19.10 -3.05 -3.94
N LEU A 276 -18.14 -3.16 -3.02
CA LEU A 276 -18.27 -3.91 -1.78
C LEU A 276 -18.36 -2.97 -0.56
N LEU A 277 -18.49 -1.66 -0.77
CA LEU A 277 -18.47 -0.64 0.30
C LEU A 277 -19.53 -0.87 1.38
N ASP A 278 -20.71 -1.35 1.01
CA ASP A 278 -21.82 -1.60 1.94
C ASP A 278 -21.70 -2.92 2.69
N LYS A 279 -20.70 -3.75 2.33
CA LYS A 279 -20.40 -4.96 3.09
C LYS A 279 -19.71 -4.59 4.41
N PRO A 280 -19.84 -5.42 5.46
CA PRO A 280 -19.36 -5.04 6.80
C PRO A 280 -17.83 -5.14 6.96
N PHE A 281 -17.10 -5.60 5.93
CA PHE A 281 -15.68 -5.93 6.01
C PHE A 281 -14.80 -4.68 6.18
N TYR A 282 -14.99 -3.64 5.35
CA TYR A 282 -14.12 -2.47 5.36
C TYR A 282 -14.17 -1.68 6.67
N ARG A 283 -15.36 -1.49 7.25
CA ARG A 283 -15.48 -0.84 8.57
C ARG A 283 -14.70 -1.61 9.64
N ARG A 284 -14.71 -2.96 9.60
CA ARG A 284 -13.90 -3.77 10.53
C ARG A 284 -12.41 -3.58 10.28
N MET A 285 -11.96 -3.61 9.02
CA MET A 285 -10.56 -3.36 8.68
C MET A 285 -10.10 -1.97 9.15
N LEU A 286 -10.86 -0.92 8.86
CA LEU A 286 -10.53 0.46 9.24
C LEU A 286 -10.47 0.67 10.76
N SER A 287 -11.35 0.02 11.51
CA SER A 287 -11.46 0.21 12.97
C SER A 287 -10.47 -0.66 13.76
N ALA A 288 -10.03 -1.80 13.23
CA ALA A 288 -9.12 -2.70 13.94
C ALA A 288 -7.79 -2.02 14.37
N PRO A 289 -7.04 -1.34 13.49
CA PRO A 289 -5.81 -0.63 13.86
C PRO A 289 -6.01 0.44 14.94
N LEU A 290 -7.15 1.14 14.95
CA LEU A 290 -7.42 2.18 15.95
C LEU A 290 -7.50 1.62 17.37
N ASN A 291 -8.02 0.40 17.52
CA ASN A 291 -8.08 -0.29 18.81
C ASN A 291 -6.70 -0.83 19.25
N MET A 292 -5.77 -0.97 18.30
CA MET A 292 -4.42 -1.51 18.53
C MET A 292 -3.39 -0.43 18.88
N LEU A 293 -3.76 0.86 18.80
CA LEU A 293 -2.84 1.97 19.07
C LEU A 293 -2.15 1.84 20.43
N MET A 294 -0.83 2.06 20.40
CA MET A 294 0.02 2.15 21.57
C MET A 294 -0.08 3.55 22.20
N PRO A 295 0.38 3.75 23.45
CA PRO A 295 0.18 5.01 24.15
C PRO A 295 0.79 6.26 23.48
N ASP A 296 1.79 6.09 22.62
CA ASP A 296 2.42 7.15 21.84
C ASP A 296 1.76 7.40 20.47
N MET A 297 0.55 6.85 20.25
CA MET A 297 -0.20 6.93 18.99
C MET A 297 0.51 6.26 17.79
N THR A 298 1.41 5.31 18.05
CA THR A 298 1.92 4.42 17.00
C THR A 298 1.14 3.10 16.97
N LEU A 299 1.21 2.41 15.84
CA LEU A 299 0.79 1.03 15.70
C LEU A 299 1.86 0.09 16.26
N PRO A 300 1.50 -1.06 16.85
CA PRO A 300 2.49 -2.04 17.24
C PRO A 300 3.18 -2.62 16.00
N LYS A 301 4.52 -2.69 16.01
CA LYS A 301 5.35 -3.24 14.93
C LYS A 301 5.32 -4.77 14.91
N ILE A 302 4.13 -5.35 14.82
CA ILE A 302 3.97 -6.80 14.71
C ILE A 302 4.39 -7.26 13.32
N ASN A 303 5.21 -8.32 13.27
CA ASN A 303 5.65 -8.97 12.03
C ASN A 303 6.42 -7.99 11.11
N ASP A 304 6.41 -8.23 9.81
CA ASP A 304 7.06 -7.33 8.85
C ASP A 304 6.46 -5.92 8.91
N CYS A 305 7.18 -5.02 9.57
CA CYS A 305 6.89 -3.60 9.67
C CYS A 305 8.21 -2.83 9.64
N VAL A 306 8.50 -2.16 8.53
CA VAL A 306 9.70 -1.33 8.41
C VAL A 306 9.51 -0.08 9.25
N ASN A 307 10.57 0.37 9.92
CA ASN A 307 10.53 1.59 10.72
C ASN A 307 9.96 2.79 9.95
N GLY A 308 8.98 3.47 10.53
CA GLY A 308 8.17 4.52 9.92
C GLY A 308 6.76 4.04 9.54
N GLN A 309 6.57 2.76 9.22
CA GLN A 309 5.26 2.20 8.84
C GLN A 309 4.31 2.05 10.02
N GLU A 310 4.79 2.16 11.26
CA GLU A 310 3.97 2.20 12.45
C GLU A 310 3.21 3.52 12.64
N ARG A 311 3.60 4.55 11.89
CA ARG A 311 3.04 5.90 12.03
C ARG A 311 1.68 5.99 11.35
N LEU A 312 0.84 6.87 11.86
CA LEU A 312 -0.48 7.13 11.31
C LEU A 312 -0.36 8.12 10.14
N THR A 313 -0.17 7.59 8.93
CA THR A 313 0.00 8.40 7.71
C THR A 313 -0.97 8.05 6.59
N HIS A 314 -1.93 7.13 6.83
CA HIS A 314 -2.84 6.60 5.82
C HIS A 314 -4.04 7.54 5.51
N THR A 315 -3.77 8.83 5.26
CA THR A 315 -4.81 9.81 4.92
C THR A 315 -5.55 9.42 3.64
N ASP A 316 -4.86 8.76 2.70
CA ASP A 316 -5.40 8.20 1.45
C ASP A 316 -6.58 7.24 1.67
N LEU A 317 -6.55 6.50 2.79
CA LEU A 317 -7.62 5.57 3.17
C LEU A 317 -8.69 6.26 4.00
N TYR A 318 -8.28 7.03 5.01
CA TYR A 318 -9.21 7.56 5.99
C TYR A 318 -10.00 8.79 5.49
N GLU A 319 -9.50 9.59 4.54
CA GLU A 319 -10.29 10.64 3.88
C GLU A 319 -11.48 10.04 3.13
N PHE A 320 -11.22 9.01 2.31
CA PHE A 320 -12.27 8.30 1.59
C PHE A 320 -13.23 7.58 2.55
N ALA A 321 -12.71 6.91 3.58
CA ALA A 321 -13.54 6.27 4.60
C ALA A 321 -14.42 7.27 5.37
N TRP A 322 -13.87 8.40 5.79
CA TRP A 322 -14.61 9.44 6.51
C TRP A 322 -15.70 10.05 5.63
N TRP A 323 -15.38 10.33 4.36
CA TRP A 323 -16.33 10.81 3.38
C TRP A 323 -17.54 9.87 3.21
N TYR A 324 -17.28 8.57 3.05
CA TYR A 324 -18.30 7.56 2.79
C TYR A 324 -19.03 7.12 4.07
N TYR A 325 -18.29 6.60 5.05
CA TYR A 325 -18.86 5.94 6.23
C TYR A 325 -19.29 6.88 7.35
N GLN A 326 -18.68 8.07 7.41
CA GLN A 326 -18.91 9.08 8.44
C GLN A 326 -18.82 8.52 9.87
N ASP A 327 -17.93 7.55 10.09
CA ASP A 327 -17.58 7.11 11.43
C ASP A 327 -16.70 8.17 12.10
N LYS A 328 -17.16 8.71 13.23
CA LYS A 328 -16.49 9.81 13.92
C LYS A 328 -15.02 9.50 14.20
N SER A 329 -14.69 8.24 14.53
CA SER A 329 -13.31 7.85 14.84
C SER A 329 -12.34 8.07 13.67
N TYR A 330 -12.81 7.94 12.43
CA TYR A 330 -12.01 8.17 11.22
C TYR A 330 -11.70 9.66 11.05
N GLY A 331 -12.70 10.52 11.22
CA GLY A 331 -12.51 11.97 11.22
C GLY A 331 -11.60 12.45 12.36
N GLN A 332 -11.71 11.85 13.54
CA GLN A 332 -10.83 12.15 14.68
C GLN A 332 -9.38 11.73 14.41
N LEU A 333 -9.18 10.58 13.74
CA LEU A 333 -7.85 10.16 13.30
C LEU A 333 -7.26 11.17 12.33
N LEU A 334 -8.01 11.58 11.31
CA LEU A 334 -7.57 12.60 10.36
C LEU A 334 -7.21 13.92 11.06
N ASN A 335 -8.03 14.38 12.02
CA ASN A 335 -7.70 15.55 12.84
C ASN A 335 -6.34 15.36 13.55
N TYR A 336 -6.12 14.21 14.21
CA TYR A 336 -4.83 13.91 14.84
C TYR A 336 -3.65 14.01 13.85
N ILE A 337 -3.78 13.44 12.66
CA ILE A 337 -2.72 13.46 11.64
C ILE A 337 -2.46 14.90 11.17
N TYR A 338 -3.52 15.68 10.90
CA TYR A 338 -3.40 17.05 10.40
C TYR A 338 -3.05 18.10 11.45
N GLN A 339 -2.93 17.72 12.73
CA GLN A 339 -2.24 18.55 13.72
C GLN A 339 -0.72 18.56 13.53
N GLN A 340 -0.19 17.58 12.79
CA GLN A 340 1.24 17.37 12.60
C GLN A 340 1.68 17.62 11.15
N HIS A 341 0.73 17.62 10.21
CA HIS A 341 0.95 17.72 8.78
C HIS A 341 -0.14 18.56 8.12
N GLU A 342 0.13 19.10 6.94
CA GLU A 342 -0.88 19.81 6.17
C GLU A 342 -1.91 18.85 5.57
N ARG A 343 -3.14 19.34 5.34
CA ARG A 343 -4.22 18.58 4.69
C ARG A 343 -4.18 18.79 3.18
N ASP A 344 -3.10 18.31 2.56
CA ASP A 344 -2.73 18.59 1.16
C ASP A 344 -2.83 17.38 0.22
N SER A 345 -3.17 16.19 0.75
CA SER A 345 -3.27 14.97 -0.06
C SER A 345 -4.37 15.05 -1.13
N ILE A 346 -4.19 14.30 -2.23
CA ILE A 346 -5.19 14.17 -3.31
C ILE A 346 -6.54 13.74 -2.73
N ASP A 347 -6.56 12.73 -1.86
CA ASP A 347 -7.80 12.26 -1.25
C ASP A 347 -8.49 13.34 -0.39
N ALA A 348 -7.72 14.18 0.30
CA ALA A 348 -8.29 15.33 1.00
C ALA A 348 -8.94 16.33 0.02
N LEU A 349 -8.35 16.60 -1.14
CA LEU A 349 -8.95 17.50 -2.13
C LEU A 349 -10.33 17.00 -2.59
N PHE A 350 -10.42 15.73 -2.97
CA PHE A 350 -11.60 15.15 -3.61
C PHE A 350 -12.67 14.65 -2.63
N TYR A 351 -12.27 14.22 -1.43
CA TYR A 351 -13.17 13.60 -0.45
C TYR A 351 -13.33 14.41 0.85
N ALA A 352 -12.65 15.55 1.03
CA ALA A 352 -12.72 16.30 2.29
C ALA A 352 -14.16 16.56 2.76
N LYS A 353 -14.38 16.17 4.01
CA LYS A 353 -15.45 16.65 4.89
C LYS A 353 -14.85 17.42 6.07
N GLU A 354 -15.71 18.17 6.74
CA GLU A 354 -15.40 18.80 8.02
C GLU A 354 -14.90 17.74 9.01
N LEU A 355 -13.85 18.08 9.76
CA LEU A 355 -13.26 17.17 10.73
C LEU A 355 -13.87 17.46 12.11
N PRO A 356 -14.09 16.44 12.96
CA PRO A 356 -14.51 16.64 14.34
C PRO A 356 -13.52 17.53 15.11
N ASP A 357 -14.00 18.32 16.08
CA ASP A 357 -13.17 19.25 16.85
C ASP A 357 -12.03 18.60 17.65
N HIS A 358 -12.24 17.36 18.10
CA HIS A 358 -11.31 16.66 18.97
C HIS A 358 -10.55 15.57 18.21
N PRO A 359 -9.20 15.55 18.27
CA PRO A 359 -8.41 14.49 17.65
C PRO A 359 -8.64 13.14 18.33
N LEU A 360 -8.26 12.07 17.65
CA LEU A 360 -8.26 10.73 18.22
C LEU A 360 -7.29 10.70 19.41
N SER A 361 -7.73 10.07 20.50
CA SER A 361 -6.89 9.82 21.68
C SER A 361 -6.48 8.35 21.73
N PRO A 362 -5.34 8.02 22.35
CA PRO A 362 -4.94 6.63 22.51
C PRO A 362 -6.01 5.85 23.29
N PRO A 363 -6.34 4.61 22.90
CA PRO A 363 -7.33 3.81 23.61
C PRO A 363 -6.94 3.63 25.08
N CYS A 364 -7.90 3.73 26.00
CA CYS A 364 -7.68 3.47 27.43
C CYS A 364 -8.09 2.04 27.84
N GLN A 365 -8.94 1.38 27.05
CA GLN A 365 -9.45 0.05 27.37
C GLN A 365 -8.44 -1.04 26.97
N ASN A 366 -8.46 -2.17 27.68
CA ASN A 366 -7.68 -3.34 27.27
C ASN A 366 -8.24 -3.88 25.94
N LEU A 367 -7.36 -4.30 25.03
CA LEU A 367 -7.71 -5.08 23.86
C LEU A 367 -7.42 -6.56 24.15
N HIS A 368 -8.38 -7.44 23.93
CA HIS A 368 -8.16 -8.88 23.97
C HIS A 368 -8.84 -9.55 22.78
N SER A 369 -8.05 -9.87 21.76
CA SER A 369 -8.47 -10.58 20.56
C SER A 369 -7.80 -11.95 20.51
N PRO A 370 -8.37 -13.01 21.14
CA PRO A 370 -7.73 -14.33 21.18
C PRO A 370 -7.65 -15.02 19.81
N GLN A 371 -8.59 -14.74 18.90
CA GLN A 371 -8.57 -15.32 17.56
C GLN A 371 -7.55 -14.63 16.64
N SER A 372 -7.46 -13.31 16.71
CA SER A 372 -6.47 -12.54 15.94
C SER A 372 -5.08 -12.57 16.58
N GLY A 373 -5.03 -12.99 17.85
CA GLY A 373 -3.84 -13.26 18.60
C GLY A 373 -3.12 -12.01 19.10
N LEU A 374 -3.87 -11.02 19.58
CA LEU A 374 -3.27 -9.82 20.16
C LEU A 374 -3.98 -9.46 21.48
N THR A 375 -3.20 -9.23 22.52
CA THR A 375 -3.70 -8.68 23.80
C THR A 375 -2.91 -7.44 24.14
N ILE A 376 -3.59 -6.31 24.38
CA ILE A 376 -2.98 -5.06 24.83
C ILE A 376 -3.60 -4.68 26.17
N ILE A 377 -2.82 -4.75 27.24
CA ILE A 377 -3.23 -4.37 28.59
C ILE A 377 -2.77 -2.94 28.84
N ARG A 378 -3.71 -2.07 29.24
CA ARG A 378 -3.51 -0.63 29.41
C ARG A 378 -3.84 -0.22 30.85
N PRO A 379 -2.92 -0.41 31.80
CA PRO A 379 -3.22 -0.22 33.23
C PRO A 379 -3.40 1.25 33.62
N LYS A 380 -2.82 2.19 32.87
CA LYS A 380 -3.00 3.63 33.04
C LYS A 380 -2.55 4.39 31.78
N PRO A 381 -2.93 5.67 31.61
CA PRO A 381 -2.44 6.49 30.52
C PRO A 381 -0.90 6.46 30.43
N GLY A 382 -0.39 6.29 29.21
CA GLY A 382 1.04 6.19 28.93
C GLY A 382 1.70 4.85 29.26
N ARG A 383 0.93 3.84 29.70
CA ARG A 383 1.44 2.48 29.91
C ARG A 383 0.64 1.46 29.12
N ALA A 384 1.36 0.54 28.47
CA ALA A 384 0.76 -0.61 27.83
C ALA A 384 1.70 -1.81 27.86
N VAL A 385 1.11 -3.01 27.88
CA VAL A 385 1.80 -4.26 27.57
C VAL A 385 1.05 -4.91 26.43
N CYS A 386 1.70 -5.03 25.28
CA CYS A 386 1.20 -5.77 24.14
C CYS A 386 1.85 -7.16 24.13
N VAL A 387 1.01 -8.19 24.08
CA VAL A 387 1.41 -9.60 23.97
C VAL A 387 0.97 -10.09 22.60
N LYS A 388 1.94 -10.46 21.77
CA LYS A 388 1.70 -11.06 20.45
C LYS A 388 1.48 -12.55 20.60
N HIS A 389 0.28 -13.03 20.30
CA HIS A 389 -0.08 -14.44 20.22
C HIS A 389 -0.80 -14.75 18.89
N THR A 390 -0.42 -14.03 17.83
CA THR A 390 -0.97 -14.16 16.46
C THR A 390 -0.76 -15.58 15.94
N PRO A 391 -1.73 -16.15 15.21
CA PRO A 391 -1.50 -17.37 14.46
C PRO A 391 -0.45 -17.16 13.37
N TYR A 392 0.14 -18.25 12.87
CA TYR A 392 1.06 -18.19 11.74
C TYR A 392 0.40 -17.52 10.53
N GLY A 393 1.01 -16.43 10.06
CA GLY A 393 0.48 -15.56 9.00
C GLY A 393 1.12 -15.72 7.63
N GLY A 394 2.01 -16.70 7.44
CA GLY A 394 2.75 -16.88 6.19
C GLY A 394 4.09 -16.14 6.16
N GLU A 395 4.51 -15.68 4.97
CA GLU A 395 5.86 -15.13 4.75
C GLU A 395 6.16 -13.92 5.64
N HIS A 396 5.18 -13.07 5.94
CA HIS A 396 5.40 -11.88 6.75
C HIS A 396 5.53 -12.15 8.25
N ASP A 397 5.33 -13.40 8.69
CA ASP A 397 5.41 -13.76 10.10
C ASP A 397 6.86 -13.81 10.61
N HIS A 398 7.04 -13.37 11.85
CA HIS A 398 8.31 -13.45 12.56
C HIS A 398 8.31 -14.64 13.52
N TYR A 399 9.49 -15.16 13.85
CA TYR A 399 9.66 -16.22 14.84
C TYR A 399 9.55 -15.68 16.28
N ASN A 400 8.46 -14.97 16.61
CA ASN A 400 8.32 -14.17 17.83
C ASN A 400 7.02 -14.42 18.60
N TYR A 401 6.50 -15.64 18.60
CA TYR A 401 5.28 -15.97 19.35
C TYR A 401 5.44 -15.69 20.85
N LEU A 402 4.37 -15.21 21.48
CA LEU A 402 4.35 -14.70 22.85
C LEU A 402 5.31 -13.52 23.10
N GLY A 403 5.70 -12.82 22.03
CA GLY A 403 6.54 -11.63 22.10
C GLY A 403 5.87 -10.49 22.87
N LEU A 404 6.69 -9.77 23.64
CA LEU A 404 6.25 -8.63 24.44
C LEU A 404 6.69 -7.30 23.83
N THR A 405 5.76 -6.35 23.77
CA THR A 405 6.08 -4.93 23.61
C THR A 405 5.57 -4.17 24.82
N VAL A 406 6.45 -3.45 25.52
CA VAL A 406 6.10 -2.77 26.78
C VAL A 406 6.36 -1.27 26.68
N PHE A 407 5.39 -0.49 27.15
CA PHE A 407 5.42 0.96 27.19
C PHE A 407 5.34 1.49 28.62
N ASP A 408 6.17 2.48 28.94
CA ASP A 408 6.04 3.34 30.11
C ASP A 408 6.25 4.81 29.72
N LYS A 409 5.46 5.71 30.30
CA LYS A 409 5.49 7.16 30.02
C LYS A 409 5.48 7.49 28.51
N ASN A 410 4.61 6.84 27.74
CA ASN A 410 4.49 7.00 26.28
C ASN A 410 5.78 6.63 25.50
N ARG A 411 6.61 5.73 26.02
CA ARG A 411 7.81 5.24 25.32
C ARG A 411 7.90 3.73 25.40
N ALA A 412 8.25 3.10 24.28
CA ALA A 412 8.56 1.68 24.26
C ALA A 412 9.87 1.43 25.04
N ILE A 413 9.78 0.67 26.14
CA ILE A 413 10.94 0.22 26.91
C ILE A 413 11.42 -1.16 26.46
N PHE A 414 10.50 -1.98 25.94
CA PHE A 414 10.78 -3.21 25.21
C PHE A 414 10.12 -3.09 23.83
N PRO A 415 10.79 -2.47 22.85
CA PRO A 415 10.23 -2.35 21.51
C PRO A 415 10.31 -3.68 20.75
N ASP A 416 9.41 -3.86 19.79
CA ASP A 416 9.65 -4.72 18.64
C ASP A 416 10.37 -3.89 17.57
N LEU A 417 11.38 -4.47 16.93
CA LEU A 417 12.19 -3.77 15.93
C LEU A 417 11.49 -3.74 14.57
N GLY A 418 10.51 -4.62 14.35
CA GLY A 418 9.93 -4.84 13.03
C GLY A 418 10.97 -5.42 12.08
N THR A 419 11.03 -4.92 10.84
CA THR A 419 11.86 -5.50 9.78
C THR A 419 12.63 -4.43 8.98
N THR A 420 13.43 -4.89 8.02
CA THR A 420 14.05 -4.05 6.97
C THR A 420 13.59 -4.53 5.59
N GLY A 421 14.02 -3.85 4.51
CA GLY A 421 13.70 -4.29 3.14
C GLY A 421 14.21 -5.70 2.85
N TYR A 422 13.44 -6.48 2.09
CA TYR A 422 13.63 -7.94 1.96
C TYR A 422 14.92 -8.39 1.29
N GLY A 423 15.50 -7.57 0.42
CA GLY A 423 16.79 -7.87 -0.19
C GLY A 423 17.98 -7.47 0.68
N ALA A 424 17.75 -6.82 1.82
CA ALA A 424 18.79 -6.60 2.80
C ALA A 424 19.07 -7.90 3.57
N PRO A 425 20.33 -8.35 3.68
CA PRO A 425 20.67 -9.60 4.35
C PRO A 425 20.12 -9.73 5.78
N LEU A 426 19.99 -8.61 6.50
CA LEU A 426 19.49 -8.59 7.86
C LEU A 426 18.00 -8.92 8.00
N HIS A 427 17.20 -8.85 6.94
CA HIS A 427 15.77 -9.21 6.99
C HIS A 427 15.61 -10.67 7.47
N TYR A 428 16.19 -11.63 6.74
CA TYR A 428 16.23 -13.04 7.15
C TYR A 428 17.31 -13.34 8.20
N GLY A 429 18.43 -12.62 8.16
CA GLY A 429 19.59 -12.89 9.04
C GLY A 429 19.41 -12.44 10.49
N TYR A 430 18.54 -11.46 10.77
CA TYR A 430 18.38 -10.86 12.09
C TYR A 430 16.91 -10.62 12.45
N TYR A 431 16.22 -9.76 11.68
CA TYR A 431 14.95 -9.17 12.10
C TYR A 431 13.82 -10.18 12.29
N LYS A 432 13.73 -11.24 11.47
CA LYS A 432 12.69 -12.28 11.63
C LYS A 432 12.95 -13.24 12.79
N ASN A 433 14.16 -13.29 13.34
CA ASN A 433 14.61 -14.37 14.21
C ASN A 433 14.24 -14.14 15.69
N SER A 434 14.01 -15.22 16.44
CA SER A 434 13.53 -15.13 17.83
C SER A 434 14.45 -14.33 18.74
N PHE A 435 15.76 -14.36 18.49
CA PHE A 435 16.75 -13.64 19.30
C PHE A 435 16.70 -12.12 19.14
N ALA A 436 16.07 -11.60 18.08
CA ALA A 436 15.85 -10.16 17.88
C ALA A 436 14.59 -9.64 18.59
N HIS A 437 13.85 -10.51 19.29
CA HIS A 437 12.56 -10.20 19.88
C HIS A 437 12.53 -10.46 21.39
N ASN A 438 11.59 -9.81 22.09
CA ASN A 438 11.32 -10.03 23.51
C ASN A 438 10.49 -11.30 23.73
N THR A 439 11.07 -12.46 23.41
CA THR A 439 10.42 -13.78 23.54
C THR A 439 11.41 -14.87 23.99
N LEU A 440 10.92 -16.09 24.21
CA LEU A 440 11.74 -17.24 24.57
C LEU A 440 12.50 -17.77 23.34
N CYS A 441 13.81 -18.00 23.52
CA CYS A 441 14.64 -18.73 22.57
C CYS A 441 15.22 -19.97 23.27
N ILE A 442 15.00 -21.15 22.70
CA ILE A 442 15.47 -22.42 23.27
C ILE A 442 16.69 -22.88 22.46
N ASN A 443 17.83 -23.07 23.14
CA ASN A 443 19.08 -23.52 22.55
C ASN A 443 19.57 -22.66 21.37
N GLY A 444 19.30 -21.35 21.40
CA GLY A 444 19.71 -20.42 20.33
C GLY A 444 18.96 -20.61 19.01
N LYS A 445 17.84 -21.35 18.99
CA LYS A 445 17.05 -21.61 17.79
C LYS A 445 15.80 -20.74 17.71
N ASN A 446 15.37 -20.47 16.48
CA ASN A 446 14.07 -19.85 16.23
C ASN A 446 12.94 -20.75 16.72
N GLN A 447 11.87 -20.12 17.21
CA GLN A 447 10.60 -20.78 17.40
C GLN A 447 10.07 -21.28 16.05
N PRO A 448 9.48 -22.48 15.96
CA PRO A 448 8.85 -22.95 14.73
C PRO A 448 7.53 -22.20 14.48
N PRO A 449 7.03 -22.15 13.23
CA PRO A 449 5.68 -21.68 12.93
C PRO A 449 4.63 -22.29 13.87
N ALA A 450 3.75 -21.46 14.42
CA ALA A 450 2.82 -21.90 15.47
C ALA A 450 1.49 -21.13 15.44
N CYS A 451 0.47 -21.72 16.05
CA CYS A 451 -0.79 -21.06 16.38
C CYS A 451 -0.94 -21.03 17.90
N PRO A 452 -0.44 -19.97 18.58
CA PRO A 452 -0.56 -19.84 20.03
C PRO A 452 -2.02 -19.95 20.50
N ARG A 453 -2.22 -20.51 21.69
CA ARG A 453 -3.55 -20.65 22.31
C ARG A 453 -3.61 -19.87 23.61
N VAL A 454 -4.61 -19.02 23.75
CA VAL A 454 -4.93 -18.37 25.02
C VAL A 454 -5.45 -19.41 26.00
N VAL A 455 -4.77 -19.58 27.15
CA VAL A 455 -5.18 -20.49 28.23
C VAL A 455 -6.21 -19.83 29.13
N SER A 456 -5.94 -18.60 29.56
CA SER A 456 -6.85 -17.77 30.35
C SER A 456 -6.56 -16.29 30.12
N TYR A 457 -7.61 -15.48 30.25
CA TYR A 457 -7.52 -14.03 30.35
C TYR A 457 -8.49 -13.59 31.44
N ILE A 458 -7.99 -12.86 32.44
CA ILE A 458 -8.78 -12.37 33.57
C ILE A 458 -8.63 -10.85 33.57
N SER A 459 -9.76 -10.15 33.53
CA SER A 459 -9.82 -8.69 33.62
C SER A 459 -10.66 -8.32 34.83
N ASP A 460 -10.05 -7.63 35.79
CA ASP A 460 -10.77 -7.07 36.93
C ASP A 460 -11.56 -5.85 36.45
N ASN A 461 -12.76 -6.06 35.93
CA ASN A 461 -13.65 -4.99 35.46
C ASN A 461 -14.22 -4.12 36.60
N ASN A 462 -13.71 -4.22 37.83
CA ASN A 462 -14.29 -3.65 39.05
C ASN A 462 -13.60 -2.39 39.58
N LYS A 463 -13.00 -1.57 38.73
CA LYS A 463 -12.60 -0.20 39.10
C LYS A 463 -13.04 0.79 38.03
N THR A 464 -14.36 1.01 37.98
CA THR A 464 -14.97 2.24 37.46
C THR A 464 -14.63 3.43 38.34
#